data_AF-A0A168LB68-F1
#
_entry.id   AF-A0A168LB68-F1
#
_cell.length_a   1.000
_cell.length_b   1.000
_cell.length_c   1.000
_cell.angle_alpha   90.00
_cell.angle_beta   90.00
_cell.angle_gamma   90.00
#
_symmetry.space_group_name_H-M   'P 1'
#
loop_
_entity.id
_entity.type
_entity.pdbx_description
1 polymer ?
#
loop_
_entity_poly.entity_id
_entity_poly.type
_entity_poly.pdbx_seq_one_letter_code
_entity_poly.pdbx_strand_id
1 'polypeptide(L)'
;LATAPTSRALKKQQAAARQFTAPSLNQGFQHLYVPVRARLRIGQVRQYLKQLKVDNNRILDINYPAMNTVAFLVHNDYVDELKLQLSKAGLQFLDNFDPLAQQHLNDPKYKDRSIEERTTLAKEHHLQRMQRSLDFIREPVKFAVARCFASKGWISADQLATILQAQQSQGPLSAFVLADGMDHDD
;
A
#
# COMPACT_ATOMS: atom_id res chain seq x y z
N LEU A 1 5.01 -37.23 20.93
CA LEU A 1 4.88 -36.83 19.52
C LEU A 1 4.41 -35.37 19.49
N ALA A 2 5.29 -34.42 19.19
CA ALA A 2 4.91 -33.01 19.10
C ALA A 2 4.06 -32.82 17.84
N THR A 3 2.80 -32.44 18.03
CA THR A 3 1.83 -32.19 16.96
C THR A 3 2.32 -31.03 16.09
N ALA A 4 2.36 -31.23 14.76
CA ALA A 4 2.81 -30.21 13.82
C ALA A 4 1.99 -28.91 14.00
N PRO A 5 2.64 -27.73 14.05
CA PRO A 5 1.95 -26.48 14.32
C PRO A 5 0.96 -26.17 13.20
N THR A 6 -0.25 -25.78 13.57
CA THR A 6 -1.28 -25.34 12.61
C THR A 6 -0.80 -24.15 11.79
N SER A 7 -1.35 -23.95 10.58
CA SER A 7 -0.95 -22.83 9.70
C SER A 7 -1.09 -21.45 10.35
N ARG A 8 -2.03 -21.30 11.30
CA ARG A 8 -2.21 -20.07 12.08
C ARG A 8 -1.11 -19.88 13.12
N ALA A 9 -0.69 -20.95 13.79
CA ALA A 9 0.42 -20.91 14.74
C ALA A 9 1.74 -20.58 14.06
N LEU A 10 2.01 -21.20 12.90
CA LEU A 10 3.18 -20.88 12.05
C LEU A 10 3.21 -19.41 11.63
N LYS A 11 2.09 -18.84 11.18
CA LYS A 11 2.00 -17.41 10.83
C LYS A 11 2.27 -16.49 12.01
N LYS A 12 1.76 -16.83 13.21
CA LYS A 12 2.05 -16.07 14.44
C LYS A 12 3.52 -16.15 14.82
N GLN A 13 4.13 -17.33 14.73
CA GLN A 13 5.56 -17.52 14.99
C GLN A 13 6.42 -16.71 14.02
N GLN A 14 6.11 -16.74 12.72
CA GLN A 14 6.82 -15.92 11.72
C GLN A 14 6.64 -14.42 11.97
N ALA A 15 5.44 -13.97 12.35
CA ALA A 15 5.20 -12.57 12.70
C ALA A 15 5.99 -12.14 13.95
N ALA A 16 6.08 -13.00 14.96
CA ALA A 16 6.88 -12.76 16.16
C ALA A 16 8.38 -12.74 15.84
N ALA A 17 8.88 -13.70 15.05
CA ALA A 17 10.28 -13.75 14.64
C ALA A 17 10.73 -12.47 13.91
N ARG A 18 9.84 -11.90 13.08
CA ARG A 18 10.10 -10.63 12.38
C ARG A 18 10.36 -9.45 13.31
N GLN A 19 9.84 -9.45 14.55
CA GLN A 19 10.12 -8.39 15.53
C GLN A 19 11.58 -8.42 16.03
N PHE A 20 12.23 -9.59 15.96
CA PHE A 20 13.60 -9.79 16.40
C PHE A 20 14.59 -9.88 15.24
N THR A 21 14.12 -9.70 14.00
CA THR A 21 14.99 -9.69 12.82
C THR A 21 15.43 -8.26 12.55
N ALA A 22 16.70 -8.07 12.18
CA ALA A 22 17.17 -6.76 11.76
C ALA A 22 16.29 -6.22 10.59
N PRO A 23 15.99 -4.90 10.56
CA PRO A 23 15.28 -4.31 9.44
C PRO A 23 16.00 -4.63 8.13
N SER A 24 15.25 -5.01 7.09
CA SER A 24 15.86 -5.29 5.79
C SER A 24 16.56 -4.04 5.26
N LEU A 25 17.66 -4.22 4.53
CA LEU A 25 18.34 -3.11 3.85
C LEU A 25 17.48 -2.52 2.71
N ASN A 26 16.49 -3.27 2.23
CA ASN A 26 15.58 -2.87 1.16
C ASN A 26 14.29 -2.25 1.71
N GLN A 27 14.40 -1.30 2.64
CA GLN A 27 13.25 -0.59 3.19
C GLN A 27 12.50 0.14 2.08
N GLY A 28 11.19 -0.08 1.98
CA GLY A 28 10.36 0.63 1.02
C GLY A 28 9.14 -0.16 0.56
N PHE A 29 8.46 0.43 -0.41
CA PHE A 29 7.21 -0.08 -0.95
C PHE A 29 7.21 -0.05 -2.46
N GLN A 30 6.61 -1.08 -3.05
CA GLN A 30 6.51 -1.26 -4.49
C GLN A 30 5.08 -1.60 -4.89
N HIS A 31 4.70 -1.13 -6.08
CA HIS A 31 3.48 -1.54 -6.74
C HIS A 31 3.79 -2.75 -7.61
N LEU A 32 3.07 -3.84 -7.41
CA LEU A 32 3.07 -4.99 -8.32
C LEU A 32 1.86 -4.88 -9.25
N TYR A 33 2.12 -4.93 -10.54
CA TYR A 33 1.08 -4.81 -11.56
C TYR A 33 0.71 -6.18 -12.10
N VAL A 34 -0.60 -6.48 -12.06
CA VAL A 34 -1.15 -7.77 -12.47
C VAL A 34 -2.26 -7.52 -13.49
N PRO A 35 -2.29 -8.24 -14.62
CA PRO A 35 -3.36 -8.12 -15.60
C PRO A 35 -4.66 -8.67 -15.02
N VAL A 36 -5.77 -8.01 -15.33
CA VAL A 36 -7.13 -8.42 -14.96
C VAL A 36 -8.04 -8.35 -16.18
N ARG A 37 -8.94 -9.32 -16.31
CA ARG A 37 -9.88 -9.38 -17.44
C ARG A 37 -10.92 -8.27 -17.39
N ALA A 38 -11.36 -7.93 -16.19
CA ALA A 38 -12.32 -6.87 -15.93
C ALA A 38 -12.00 -6.21 -14.60
N ARG A 39 -12.44 -4.96 -14.44
CA ARG A 39 -12.34 -4.27 -13.16
C ARG A 39 -13.28 -4.92 -12.16
N LEU A 40 -12.73 -5.29 -11.00
CA LEU A 40 -13.47 -5.90 -9.90
C LEU A 40 -13.68 -4.88 -8.78
N ARG A 41 -14.67 -5.10 -7.93
CA ARG A 41 -14.78 -4.32 -6.69
C ARG A 41 -13.59 -4.69 -5.78
N ILE A 42 -13.04 -3.72 -5.05
CA ILE A 42 -11.88 -3.96 -4.16
C ILE A 42 -12.14 -5.12 -3.18
N GLY A 43 -13.35 -5.22 -2.63
CA GLY A 43 -13.75 -6.34 -1.77
C GLY A 43 -13.65 -7.71 -2.45
N GLN A 44 -14.02 -7.81 -3.74
CA GLN A 44 -13.90 -9.04 -4.52
C GLN A 44 -12.42 -9.40 -4.77
N VAL A 45 -11.58 -8.41 -5.09
CA VAL A 45 -10.13 -8.63 -5.22
C VAL A 45 -9.56 -9.19 -3.92
N ARG A 46 -9.92 -8.61 -2.77
CA ARG A 46 -9.50 -9.11 -1.45
C ARG A 46 -9.98 -10.53 -1.17
N GLN A 47 -11.20 -10.88 -1.58
CA GLN A 47 -11.72 -12.24 -1.49
C GLN A 47 -10.93 -13.23 -2.36
N TYR A 48 -10.62 -12.88 -3.60
CA TYR A 48 -9.81 -13.73 -4.48
C TYR A 48 -8.36 -13.89 -3.97
N LEU A 49 -7.74 -12.81 -3.49
CA LEU A 49 -6.43 -12.90 -2.85
C LEU A 49 -6.45 -13.86 -1.64
N LYS A 50 -7.52 -13.84 -0.83
CA LYS A 50 -7.70 -14.78 0.29
C LYS A 50 -7.83 -16.23 -0.21
N GLN A 51 -8.54 -16.47 -1.32
CA GLN A 51 -8.65 -17.80 -1.94
C GLN A 51 -7.28 -18.30 -2.45
N LEU A 52 -6.48 -17.39 -3.02
CA LEU A 52 -5.08 -17.60 -3.42
C LEU A 52 -4.10 -17.70 -2.25
N LYS A 53 -4.61 -17.73 -1.00
CA LYS A 53 -3.82 -17.82 0.25
C LYS A 53 -2.88 -16.64 0.51
N VAL A 54 -3.07 -15.53 -0.19
CA VAL A 54 -2.35 -14.26 0.04
C VAL A 54 -2.84 -13.62 1.32
N ASP A 55 -1.91 -13.07 2.11
CA ASP A 55 -2.26 -12.32 3.31
C ASP A 55 -2.71 -10.90 2.95
N ASN A 56 -4.02 -10.67 3.05
CA ASN A 56 -4.64 -9.38 2.78
C ASN A 56 -4.10 -8.22 3.65
N ASN A 57 -3.57 -8.52 4.85
CA ASN A 57 -3.00 -7.48 5.71
C ASN A 57 -1.67 -6.95 5.20
N ARG A 58 -0.97 -7.72 4.35
CA ARG A 58 0.30 -7.31 3.74
C ARG A 58 0.11 -6.55 2.42
N ILE A 59 -1.12 -6.49 1.91
CA ILE A 59 -1.52 -5.67 0.76
C ILE A 59 -2.03 -4.32 1.29
N LEU A 60 -1.20 -3.29 1.16
CA LEU A 60 -1.41 -1.96 1.74
C LEU A 60 -2.47 -1.17 0.98
N ASP A 61 -2.44 -1.24 -0.36
CA ASP A 61 -3.42 -0.61 -1.24
C ASP A 61 -3.72 -1.49 -2.45
N ILE A 62 -4.93 -1.31 -2.99
CA ILE A 62 -5.38 -1.95 -4.23
C ILE A 62 -5.99 -0.86 -5.10
N ASN A 63 -5.35 -0.56 -6.23
CA ASN A 63 -5.85 0.41 -7.18
C ASN A 63 -5.77 -0.09 -8.63
N TYR A 64 -6.34 0.69 -9.55
CA TYR A 64 -6.41 0.38 -10.98
C TYR A 64 -5.69 1.47 -11.76
N PRO A 65 -4.40 1.30 -12.09
CA PRO A 65 -3.62 2.32 -12.78
C PRO A 65 -3.98 2.46 -14.27
N ALA A 66 -4.51 1.39 -14.88
CA ALA A 66 -4.95 1.37 -16.27
C ALA A 66 -6.19 0.47 -16.43
N MET A 67 -6.80 0.53 -17.61
CA MET A 67 -7.75 -0.50 -18.02
C MET A 67 -7.04 -1.85 -18.01
N ASN A 68 -7.66 -2.85 -17.38
CA ASN A 68 -7.16 -4.23 -17.34
C ASN A 68 -5.89 -4.46 -16.50
N THR A 69 -5.51 -3.52 -15.64
CA THR A 69 -4.39 -3.71 -14.71
C THR A 69 -4.83 -3.40 -13.29
N VAL A 70 -4.53 -4.29 -12.34
CA VAL A 70 -4.61 -4.01 -10.91
C VAL A 70 -3.21 -3.80 -10.35
N ALA A 71 -3.05 -2.84 -9.46
CA ALA A 71 -1.81 -2.61 -8.72
C ALA A 71 -2.00 -3.00 -7.25
N PHE A 72 -1.03 -3.75 -6.73
CA PHE A 72 -0.93 -4.08 -5.31
C PHE A 72 0.26 -3.34 -4.71
N LEU A 73 -0.01 -2.45 -3.74
CA LEU A 73 1.06 -1.83 -2.97
C LEU A 73 1.48 -2.77 -1.83
N VAL A 74 2.76 -3.12 -1.78
CA VAL A 74 3.33 -4.02 -0.78
C VAL A 74 4.68 -3.53 -0.29
N HIS A 75 5.07 -3.98 0.91
CA HIS A 75 6.44 -3.81 1.39
C HIS A 75 7.42 -4.65 0.56
N ASN A 76 8.63 -4.16 0.33
CA ASN A 76 9.64 -4.84 -0.49
C ASN A 76 9.94 -6.27 -0.02
N ASP A 77 10.04 -6.49 1.29
CA ASP A 77 10.25 -7.84 1.88
C ASP A 77 9.12 -8.84 1.60
N TYR A 78 7.96 -8.38 1.11
CA TYR A 78 6.86 -9.26 0.71
C TYR A 78 6.82 -9.54 -0.79
N VAL A 79 7.58 -8.80 -1.61
CA VAL A 79 7.47 -8.86 -3.06
C VAL A 79 7.73 -10.28 -3.58
N ASP A 80 8.83 -10.90 -3.17
CA ASP A 80 9.20 -12.24 -3.67
C ASP A 80 8.22 -13.33 -3.21
N GLU A 81 7.77 -13.26 -1.96
CA GLU A 81 6.77 -14.17 -1.42
C GLU A 81 5.43 -14.04 -2.16
N LEU A 82 5.00 -12.80 -2.42
CA LEU A 82 3.76 -12.53 -3.16
C LEU A 82 3.88 -12.95 -4.62
N LYS A 83 5.00 -12.63 -5.29
CA LYS A 83 5.28 -13.08 -6.66
C LYS A 83 5.22 -14.60 -6.73
N LEU A 84 5.90 -15.31 -5.83
CA LEU A 84 5.87 -16.76 -5.79
C LEU A 84 4.45 -17.32 -5.56
N GLN A 85 3.67 -16.74 -4.65
CA GLN A 85 2.30 -17.19 -4.36
C GLN A 85 1.38 -17.02 -5.58
N LEU A 86 1.42 -15.87 -6.24
CA LEU A 86 0.56 -15.61 -7.40
C LEU A 86 1.02 -16.38 -8.64
N SER A 87 2.33 -16.51 -8.87
CA SER A 87 2.88 -17.30 -9.98
C SER A 87 2.52 -18.79 -9.88
N LYS A 88 2.44 -19.34 -8.66
CA LYS A 88 1.93 -20.72 -8.43
C LYS A 88 0.49 -20.92 -8.89
N ALA A 89 -0.30 -19.85 -8.93
CA ALA A 89 -1.66 -19.85 -9.45
C ALA A 89 -1.75 -19.46 -10.93
N GLY A 90 -0.60 -19.33 -11.62
CA GLY A 90 -0.53 -19.00 -13.04
C GLY A 90 -0.69 -17.52 -13.36
N LEU A 91 -0.63 -16.63 -12.37
CA LEU A 91 -0.68 -15.19 -12.63
C LEU A 91 0.68 -14.70 -13.13
N GLN A 92 0.63 -13.76 -14.08
CA GLN A 92 1.80 -13.07 -14.60
C GLN A 92 1.86 -11.64 -14.05
N PHE A 93 3.07 -11.09 -13.95
CA PHE A 93 3.30 -9.71 -13.52
C PHE A 93 3.73 -8.87 -14.72
N LEU A 94 3.32 -7.60 -14.73
CA LEU A 94 3.76 -6.64 -15.74
C LEU A 94 5.02 -5.92 -15.23
N ASP A 95 6.19 -6.52 -15.44
CA ASP A 95 7.44 -6.02 -14.87
C ASP A 95 7.86 -4.64 -15.44
N ASN A 96 7.47 -4.32 -16.68
CA ASN A 96 7.79 -3.05 -17.36
C ASN A 96 6.59 -2.09 -17.47
N PHE A 97 5.62 -2.21 -16.56
CA PHE A 97 4.44 -1.34 -16.58
C PHE A 97 4.75 0.06 -16.05
N ASP A 98 4.59 1.06 -16.91
CA ASP A 98 4.69 2.48 -16.52
C ASP A 98 3.31 3.07 -16.22
N PRO A 99 2.95 3.32 -14.94
CA PRO A 99 1.65 3.89 -14.59
C PRO A 99 1.44 5.34 -15.05
N LEU A 100 2.49 6.01 -15.55
CA LEU A 100 2.46 7.38 -16.06
C LEU A 100 2.31 7.44 -17.58
N ALA A 101 2.39 6.30 -18.27
CA ALA A 101 2.33 6.30 -19.73
C ALA A 101 0.97 6.77 -20.24
N GLN A 102 0.99 7.71 -21.18
CA GLN A 102 -0.20 8.30 -21.82
C GLN A 102 -1.17 7.28 -22.43
N GLN A 103 -0.66 6.10 -22.82
CA GLN A 103 -1.44 5.00 -23.40
C GLN A 103 -2.48 4.44 -22.43
N HIS A 104 -2.35 4.69 -21.13
CA HIS A 104 -3.29 4.21 -20.13
C HIS A 104 -4.55 5.09 -20.01
N LEU A 105 -4.53 6.30 -20.59
CA LEU A 105 -5.73 7.12 -20.79
C LEU A 105 -6.55 6.57 -21.97
N ASN A 106 -7.49 5.69 -21.65
CA ASN A 106 -8.38 5.03 -22.61
C ASN A 106 -9.78 5.67 -22.69
N ASP A 107 -10.03 6.76 -21.95
CA ASP A 107 -11.30 7.46 -22.01
C ASP A 107 -11.43 8.17 -23.38
N PRO A 108 -12.48 7.89 -24.17
CA PRO A 108 -12.66 8.49 -25.49
C PRO A 108 -12.56 10.01 -25.53
N LYS A 109 -12.87 10.70 -24.41
CA LYS A 109 -12.79 12.17 -24.34
C LYS A 109 -11.37 12.73 -24.47
N TYR A 110 -10.34 11.89 -24.32
CA TYR A 110 -8.93 12.28 -24.46
C TYR A 110 -8.31 11.84 -25.79
N LYS A 111 -9.10 11.23 -26.69
CA LYS A 111 -8.57 10.65 -27.94
C LYS A 111 -7.94 11.71 -28.85
N ASP A 112 -8.50 12.90 -28.88
CA ASP A 112 -8.08 14.01 -29.74
C ASP A 112 -7.09 14.96 -29.06
N ARG A 113 -6.67 14.65 -27.82
CA ARG A 113 -5.70 15.45 -27.06
C ARG A 113 -4.28 15.20 -27.53
N SER A 114 -3.41 16.19 -27.36
CA SER A 114 -1.99 16.03 -27.70
C SER A 114 -1.31 14.99 -26.79
N ILE A 115 -0.17 14.46 -27.25
CA ILE A 115 0.66 13.53 -26.46
C ILE A 115 1.09 14.17 -25.13
N GLU A 116 1.44 15.45 -25.15
CA GLU A 116 1.90 16.20 -23.98
C GLU A 116 0.78 16.40 -22.96
N GLU A 117 -0.43 16.78 -23.44
CA GLU A 117 -1.62 16.91 -22.59
C GLU A 117 -1.97 15.56 -21.94
N ARG A 118 -1.95 14.48 -22.72
CA ARG A 118 -2.23 13.13 -22.21
C ARG A 118 -1.19 12.68 -21.20
N THR A 119 0.08 12.97 -21.43
CA THR A 119 1.15 12.63 -20.46
C THR A 119 0.94 13.38 -19.14
N THR A 120 0.60 14.66 -19.21
CA THR A 120 0.29 15.49 -18.03
C THR A 120 -0.91 14.93 -17.26
N LEU A 121 -2.01 14.62 -17.96
CA LEU A 121 -3.21 14.05 -17.35
C LEU A 121 -2.97 12.67 -16.73
N ALA A 122 -2.17 11.82 -17.37
CA ALA A 122 -1.83 10.49 -16.85
C ALA A 122 -1.05 10.62 -15.53
N LYS A 123 -0.11 11.56 -15.49
CA LYS A 123 0.65 11.91 -14.29
C LYS A 123 -0.27 12.43 -13.19
N GLU A 124 -1.13 13.40 -13.46
CA GLU A 124 -2.08 13.95 -12.48
C GLU A 124 -2.97 12.86 -11.88
N HIS A 125 -3.55 11.99 -12.72
CA HIS A 125 -4.37 10.88 -12.24
C HIS A 125 -3.59 9.88 -11.39
N HIS A 126 -2.31 9.65 -11.70
CA HIS A 126 -1.45 8.81 -10.88
C HIS A 126 -1.21 9.45 -9.51
N LEU A 127 -0.84 10.74 -9.47
CA LEU A 127 -0.60 11.47 -8.21
C LEU A 127 -1.85 11.50 -7.33
N GLN A 128 -3.02 11.78 -7.92
CA GLN A 128 -4.31 11.72 -7.21
C GLN A 128 -4.60 10.33 -6.63
N ARG A 129 -4.26 9.26 -7.35
CA ARG A 129 -4.37 7.88 -6.84
C ARG A 129 -3.43 7.63 -5.66
N MET A 130 -2.19 8.11 -5.72
CA MET A 130 -1.23 7.97 -4.62
C MET A 130 -1.68 8.72 -3.37
N GLN A 131 -2.21 9.93 -3.52
CA GLN A 131 -2.80 10.67 -2.40
C GLN A 131 -3.99 9.92 -1.79
N ARG A 132 -4.94 9.49 -2.61
CA ARG A 132 -6.11 8.72 -2.16
C ARG A 132 -5.72 7.40 -1.49
N SER A 133 -4.66 6.74 -1.97
CA SER A 133 -4.15 5.52 -1.33
C SER A 133 -3.77 5.76 0.14
N LEU A 134 -3.20 6.93 0.46
CA LEU A 134 -2.82 7.26 1.83
C LEU A 134 -4.02 7.44 2.76
N ASP A 135 -5.20 7.78 2.24
CA ASP A 135 -6.42 7.87 3.06
C ASP A 135 -6.82 6.51 3.63
N PHE A 136 -6.68 5.44 2.83
CA PHE A 136 -7.11 4.09 3.17
C PHE A 136 -6.04 3.22 3.84
N ILE A 137 -4.76 3.59 3.74
CA ILE A 137 -3.67 2.87 4.42
C ILE A 137 -3.78 3.11 5.93
N ARG A 138 -3.56 2.06 6.71
CA ARG A 138 -3.64 2.08 8.18
C ARG A 138 -2.49 2.92 8.76
N GLU A 139 -2.79 3.71 9.79
CA GLU A 139 -1.88 4.70 10.38
C GLU A 139 -0.46 4.18 10.70
N PRO A 140 -0.25 3.00 11.31
CA PRO A 140 1.11 2.57 11.65
C PRO A 140 2.06 2.47 10.45
N VAL A 141 1.51 2.15 9.26
CA VAL A 141 2.27 1.98 8.02
C VAL A 141 2.12 3.19 7.09
N LYS A 142 1.05 3.99 7.26
CA LYS A 142 0.74 5.17 6.44
C LYS A 142 1.92 6.14 6.37
N PHE A 143 2.55 6.45 7.50
CA PHE A 143 3.63 7.43 7.56
C PHE A 143 4.89 6.97 6.81
N ALA A 144 5.22 5.67 6.89
CA ALA A 144 6.32 5.09 6.14
C ALA A 144 6.04 5.12 4.62
N VAL A 145 4.80 4.78 4.22
CA VAL A 145 4.39 4.86 2.81
C VAL A 145 4.42 6.29 2.31
N ALA A 146 3.93 7.27 3.09
CA ALA A 146 3.94 8.68 2.72
C ALA A 146 5.37 9.18 2.47
N ARG A 147 6.34 8.85 3.33
CA ARG A 147 7.75 9.19 3.10
C ARG A 147 8.29 8.56 1.80
N CYS A 148 7.94 7.31 1.53
CA CYS A 148 8.31 6.64 0.27
C CYS A 148 7.64 7.29 -0.96
N PHE A 149 6.41 7.77 -0.84
CA PHE A 149 5.72 8.47 -1.93
C PHE A 149 6.34 9.84 -2.17
N ALA A 150 6.72 10.57 -1.13
CA ALA A 150 7.41 11.85 -1.24
C ALA A 150 8.79 11.71 -1.90
N SER A 151 9.57 10.67 -1.54
CA SER A 151 10.88 10.43 -2.18
C SER A 151 10.78 10.08 -3.67
N LYS A 152 9.62 9.56 -4.10
CA LYS A 152 9.30 9.30 -5.51
C LYS A 152 8.64 10.50 -6.22
N GLY A 153 8.45 11.61 -5.52
CA GLY A 153 7.78 12.81 -6.05
C GLY A 153 6.28 12.62 -6.30
N TRP A 154 5.64 11.65 -5.63
CA TRP A 154 4.21 11.36 -5.81
C TRP A 154 3.29 12.23 -4.93
N ILE A 155 3.84 12.76 -3.84
CA ILE A 155 3.20 13.77 -2.99
C ILE A 155 4.19 14.90 -2.74
N SER A 156 3.68 16.11 -2.46
CA SER A 156 4.53 17.25 -2.13
C SER A 156 5.09 17.17 -0.70
N ALA A 157 6.12 17.97 -0.42
CA ALA A 157 6.67 18.11 0.92
C ALA A 157 5.62 18.64 1.92
N ASP A 158 4.77 19.57 1.50
CA ASP A 158 3.69 20.10 2.32
C ASP A 158 2.66 19.03 2.67
N GLN A 159 2.27 18.20 1.69
CA GLN A 159 1.37 17.07 1.91
C GLN A 159 1.96 16.06 2.90
N LEU A 160 3.26 15.76 2.77
CA LEU A 160 3.95 14.92 3.73
C LEU A 160 3.96 15.55 5.13
N ALA A 161 4.25 16.85 5.25
CA ALA A 161 4.27 17.55 6.52
C ALA A 161 2.91 17.50 7.22
N THR A 162 1.81 17.74 6.51
CA THR A 162 0.45 17.63 7.06
C THR A 162 0.16 16.22 7.57
N ILE A 163 0.54 15.18 6.82
CA ILE A 163 0.34 13.78 7.23
C ILE A 163 1.16 13.45 8.48
N LEU A 164 2.40 13.93 8.58
CA LEU A 164 3.26 13.70 9.74
C LEU A 164 2.84 14.52 10.97
N GLN A 165 2.26 15.71 10.79
CA GLN A 165 1.69 16.47 11.90
C GLN A 165 0.51 15.71 12.54
N ALA A 166 -0.37 15.12 11.71
CA ALA A 166 -1.46 14.28 12.21
C ALA A 166 -0.96 13.08 13.04
N GLN A 167 0.24 12.55 12.75
CA GLN A 167 0.87 11.50 13.55
C GLN A 167 1.18 11.98 14.98
N GLN A 168 1.65 13.22 15.13
CA GLN A 168 2.09 13.78 16.40
C GLN A 168 0.90 14.10 17.30
N SER A 169 -0.22 14.55 16.73
CA SER A 169 -1.47 14.82 17.46
C SER A 169 -2.15 13.57 18.04
N GLN A 170 -1.77 12.38 17.58
CA GLN A 170 -2.30 11.08 18.06
C GLN A 170 -1.31 10.31 18.96
N GLY A 171 -0.17 10.91 19.31
CA GLY A 171 0.81 10.31 20.20
C GLY A 171 0.33 10.25 21.66
N PRO A 172 0.86 9.33 22.49
CA PRO A 172 0.40 9.11 23.88
C PRO A 172 0.65 10.30 24.83
N LEU A 173 1.27 11.39 24.36
CA LEU A 173 1.53 12.58 25.17
C LEU A 173 0.28 13.43 25.45
N SER A 174 -0.86 13.19 24.77
CA SER A 174 -2.12 13.85 25.12
C SER A 174 -2.86 13.18 26.29
N ALA A 175 -2.45 11.97 26.71
CA ALA A 175 -3.12 11.21 27.76
C ALA A 175 -2.48 11.37 29.16
N PHE A 176 -1.31 12.02 29.25
CA PHE A 176 -0.58 12.13 30.52
C PHE A 176 -0.82 13.45 31.28
N VAL A 177 -1.59 14.39 30.72
CA VAL A 177 -1.89 15.68 31.35
C VAL A 177 -3.35 15.71 31.77
N LEU A 178 -3.75 14.87 32.73
CA LEU A 178 -5.07 14.98 33.42
C LEU A 178 -5.12 14.14 34.72
N ALA A 179 -4.02 14.07 35.48
CA ALA A 179 -4.01 13.33 36.75
C ALA A 179 -3.09 13.95 37.83
N ASP A 180 -3.04 15.28 37.93
CA ASP A 180 -2.27 15.93 39.01
C ASP A 180 -2.96 17.19 39.57
N GLY A 181 -4.27 17.12 39.80
CA GLY A 181 -5.02 18.24 40.39
C GLY A 181 -6.35 17.84 41.00
N MET A 182 -6.30 17.24 42.19
CA MET A 182 -7.37 16.97 43.18
C MET A 182 -6.70 16.02 44.21
N ASP A 183 -6.51 16.26 45.51
CA ASP A 183 -7.12 17.16 46.49
C ASP A 183 -6.15 17.34 47.68
N HIS A 184 -6.12 18.54 48.27
CA HIS A 184 -5.62 18.76 49.64
C HIS A 184 -6.67 19.60 50.37
N ASP A 185 -7.53 18.91 51.11
CA ASP A 185 -8.30 19.44 52.22
C ASP A 185 -8.20 18.43 53.36
N ASP A 186 -7.42 18.78 54.39
CA ASP A 186 -7.59 18.42 55.80
C ASP A 186 -6.81 19.45 56.66
#